data_AF-A0A4V1LRK0-F1
#
_entry.id   AF-A0A4V1LRK0-F1
#
_cell.length_a   1.000
_cell.length_b   1.000
_cell.length_c   1.000
_cell.angle_alpha   90.00
_cell.angle_beta   90.00
_cell.angle_gamma   90.00
#
_symmetry.space_group_name_H-M   'P 1'
#
loop_
_entity.id
_entity.type
_entity.pdbx_description
1 polymer ?
#
loop_
_entity_poly.entity_id
_entity_poly.type
_entity_poly.pdbx_seq_one_letter_code
_entity_poly.pdbx_strand_id
1 'polypeptide(L)'
;METYSQKEQLSKAIESNSLEELHILHLSRYMNVRRAVARNSNINTEIANKLLMDPVMNVSYMASLHPKCTNERVFPEEHLTSCVMCERDERELICDNCNQKEYSSNIIY
;
A
#
# COMPACT_ATOMS: atom_id res chain seq x y z
N MET A 1 23.36 1.75 2.55
CA MET A 1 23.15 0.31 2.72
C MET A 1 21.83 -0.04 2.05
N GLU A 2 21.82 -0.18 0.71
CA GLU A 2 20.68 -0.77 -0.01
C GLU A 2 21.17 -2.16 -0.44
N THR A 3 20.79 -3.19 0.30
CA THR A 3 21.28 -4.58 0.09
C THR A 3 20.27 -5.47 -0.61
N TYR A 4 19.08 -4.97 -0.94
CA TYR A 4 18.00 -5.77 -1.53
C TYR A 4 17.48 -5.14 -2.82
N SER A 5 17.31 -5.97 -3.85
CA SER A 5 16.58 -5.64 -5.07
C SER A 5 15.13 -5.25 -4.76
N GLN A 6 14.47 -4.54 -5.69
CA GLN A 6 13.05 -4.19 -5.53
C GLN A 6 12.18 -5.41 -5.26
N LYS A 7 12.45 -6.53 -5.94
CA LYS A 7 11.69 -7.78 -5.78
C LYS A 7 11.83 -8.34 -4.36
N GLU A 8 13.04 -8.35 -3.82
CA GLU A 8 13.30 -8.82 -2.46
C GLU A 8 12.66 -7.89 -1.41
N GLN A 9 12.76 -6.57 -1.60
CA GLN A 9 12.08 -5.61 -0.75
C GLN A 9 10.57 -5.84 -0.76
N LEU A 10 10.00 -6.17 -1.92
CA LEU A 10 8.58 -6.40 -2.06
C LEU A 10 8.12 -7.68 -1.36
N SER A 11 8.83 -8.79 -1.55
CA SER A 11 8.56 -10.03 -0.81
C SER A 11 8.61 -9.80 0.70
N LYS A 12 9.64 -9.08 1.18
CA LYS A 12 9.77 -8.74 2.60
C LYS A 12 8.65 -7.83 3.10
N ALA A 13 8.26 -6.81 2.33
CA ALA A 13 7.18 -5.92 2.72
C ALA A 13 5.85 -6.66 2.95
N ILE A 14 5.61 -7.74 2.19
CA ILE A 14 4.40 -8.56 2.31
C ILE A 14 4.50 -9.59 3.43
N GLU A 15 5.65 -10.26 3.57
CA GLU A 15 5.78 -11.48 4.39
C GLU A 15 6.42 -11.24 5.76
N SER A 16 7.08 -10.10 5.96
CA SER A 16 7.84 -9.85 7.18
C SER A 16 6.93 -9.65 8.38
N ASN A 17 7.34 -10.26 9.49
CA ASN A 17 6.80 -10.00 10.83
C ASN A 17 7.75 -9.12 11.66
N SER A 18 8.89 -8.69 11.10
CA SER A 18 9.86 -7.85 11.80
C SER A 18 9.48 -6.38 11.66
N LEU A 19 9.09 -5.75 12.78
CA LEU A 19 8.77 -4.33 12.80
C LEU A 19 9.97 -3.46 12.37
N GLU A 20 11.20 -3.86 12.70
CA GLU A 20 12.41 -3.15 12.27
C GLU A 20 12.59 -3.20 10.75
N GLU A 21 12.36 -4.36 10.14
CA GLU A 21 12.42 -4.51 8.68
C GLU A 21 11.35 -3.66 8.00
N LEU A 22 10.12 -3.68 8.52
CA LEU A 22 9.02 -2.84 8.03
C LEU A 22 9.29 -1.33 8.23
N HIS A 23 9.99 -0.96 9.31
CA HIS A 23 10.46 0.41 9.53
C HIS A 23 11.46 0.87 8.48
N ILE A 24 12.24 -0.03 7.89
CA ILE A 24 13.14 0.32 6.79
C ILE A 24 12.34 0.38 5.48
N LEU A 25 11.49 -0.62 5.23
CA LEU A 25 10.77 -0.78 3.97
C LEU A 25 9.72 0.30 3.72
N HIS A 26 9.11 0.90 4.75
CA HIS A 26 8.16 2.01 4.55
C HIS A 26 8.81 3.26 3.93
N LEU A 27 10.14 3.37 3.96
CA LEU A 27 10.91 4.44 3.33
C LEU A 27 11.44 4.05 1.94
N SER A 28 11.06 2.89 1.41
CA SER A 28 11.55 2.43 0.11
C SER A 28 11.26 3.44 -1.00
N ARG A 29 12.23 3.65 -1.89
CA ARG A 29 12.05 4.46 -3.10
C ARG A 29 10.97 3.90 -4.03
N TYR A 30 10.65 2.61 -3.91
CA TYR A 30 9.69 1.93 -4.75
C TYR A 30 8.28 2.00 -4.15
N MET A 31 7.35 2.64 -4.87
CA MET A 31 5.99 2.83 -4.37
C MET A 31 5.23 1.52 -4.10
N ASN A 32 5.48 0.47 -4.88
CA ASN A 32 4.84 -0.84 -4.67
C ASN A 32 5.33 -1.49 -3.37
N VAL A 33 6.60 -1.31 -2.99
CA VAL A 33 7.10 -1.75 -1.69
C VAL A 33 6.39 -1.00 -0.57
N ARG A 34 6.28 0.32 -0.66
CA ARG A 34 5.58 1.11 0.37
C ARG A 34 4.09 0.76 0.48
N ARG A 35 3.41 0.53 -0.65
CA ARG A 35 2.01 0.06 -0.68
C ARG A 35 1.86 -1.30 -0.01
N ALA A 36 2.78 -2.24 -0.28
CA ALA A 36 2.79 -3.54 0.39
C ALA A 36 3.00 -3.41 1.91
N VAL A 37 3.91 -2.53 2.37
CA VAL A 37 4.08 -2.25 3.80
C VAL A 37 2.79 -1.70 4.42
N ALA A 38 2.08 -0.81 3.73
CA ALA A 38 0.81 -0.25 4.22
C ALA A 38 -0.27 -1.31 4.49
N ARG A 39 -0.18 -2.46 3.80
CA ARG A 39 -1.11 -3.59 3.93
C ARG A 39 -0.62 -4.65 4.93
N ASN A 40 0.64 -4.58 5.38
CA ASN A 40 1.22 -5.59 6.25
C ASN A 40 0.67 -5.45 7.69
N SER A 41 0.03 -6.51 8.19
CA SER A 41 -0.63 -6.53 9.49
C SER A 41 0.31 -6.29 10.68
N ASN A 42 1.62 -6.44 10.50
CA ASN A 42 2.64 -6.29 11.55
C ASN A 42 3.21 -4.87 11.67
N ILE A 43 2.82 -3.91 10.82
CA ILE A 43 3.23 -2.51 11.01
C ILE A 43 2.69 -1.96 12.34
N ASN A 44 3.28 -0.90 12.85
CA ASN A 44 2.75 -0.16 14.00
C ASN A 44 1.96 1.08 13.55
N THR A 45 1.33 1.77 14.49
CA THR A 45 0.59 3.02 14.24
C THR A 45 1.46 4.12 13.65
N GLU A 46 2.74 4.20 14.03
CA GLU A 46 3.67 5.20 13.48
C GLU A 46 3.87 5.00 11.96
N ILE A 47 4.17 3.78 11.52
CA ILE A 47 4.34 3.45 10.10
C ILE A 47 3.02 3.68 9.34
N ALA A 48 1.89 3.22 9.88
CA ALA A 48 0.58 3.41 9.24
C ALA A 48 0.27 4.91 9.03
N ASN A 49 0.44 5.73 10.07
CA ASN A 49 0.19 7.17 9.99
C ASN A 49 1.19 7.91 9.09
N LYS A 50 2.45 7.45 8.99
CA LYS A 50 3.41 8.00 8.02
C LYS A 50 3.00 7.67 6.58
N LEU A 51 2.60 6.42 6.33
CA LEU A 51 2.16 5.98 5.00
C LEU A 51 0.83 6.63 4.58
N LEU A 52 -0.05 7.01 5.52
CA LEU A 52 -1.22 7.85 5.24
C LEU A 52 -0.84 9.18 4.57
N MET A 53 0.33 9.71 4.89
CA MET A 53 0.87 10.95 4.31
C MET A 53 1.77 10.70 3.10
N ASP A 54 1.81 9.48 2.56
CA ASP A 54 2.58 9.16 1.36
C ASP A 54 2.13 10.05 0.19
N PRO A 55 3.08 10.57 -0.61
CA PRO A 55 2.77 11.40 -1.78
C PRO A 55 2.02 10.62 -2.86
N VAL A 56 2.12 9.29 -2.88
CA VAL A 56 1.40 8.45 -3.84
C VAL A 56 0.06 8.02 -3.25
N MET A 57 -1.02 8.35 -3.96
CA MET A 57 -2.39 8.14 -3.45
C MET A 57 -2.74 6.67 -3.19
N ASN A 58 -2.25 5.74 -4.01
CA ASN A 58 -2.53 4.32 -3.79
C ASN A 58 -1.83 3.73 -2.55
N VAL A 59 -0.71 4.32 -2.12
CA VAL A 59 -0.05 3.95 -0.86
C VAL A 59 -0.84 4.52 0.31
N SER A 60 -1.14 5.82 0.26
CA SER A 60 -1.84 6.50 1.35
C SER A 60 -3.28 6.03 1.53
N TYR A 61 -3.98 5.66 0.44
CA TYR A 61 -5.29 5.03 0.51
C TYR A 61 -5.22 3.65 1.18
N MET A 62 -4.25 2.81 0.83
CA MET A 62 -4.10 1.51 1.51
C MET A 62 -3.76 1.67 3.00
N ALA A 63 -2.97 2.68 3.35
CA ALA A 63 -2.65 2.98 4.74
C ALA A 63 -3.87 3.48 5.53
N SER A 64 -4.79 4.25 4.91
CA SER A 64 -6.00 4.74 5.58
C SER A 64 -6.96 3.63 5.96
N LEU A 65 -6.94 2.50 5.24
CA LEU A 65 -7.73 1.31 5.53
C LEU A 65 -7.11 0.43 6.63
N HIS A 66 -5.86 0.69 7.03
CA HIS A 66 -5.16 -0.17 7.97
C HIS A 66 -5.70 0.00 9.40
N PRO A 67 -6.01 -1.07 10.16
CA PRO A 67 -6.63 -0.99 11.48
C PRO A 67 -5.77 -0.29 12.56
N LYS A 68 -4.48 -0.09 12.28
CA LYS A 68 -3.54 0.63 13.15
C LYS A 68 -3.33 2.09 12.75
N CYS A 69 -3.89 2.54 11.62
CA CYS A 69 -3.92 3.95 11.25
C CYS A 69 -4.92 4.67 12.15
N THR A 70 -4.45 5.71 12.85
CA THR A 70 -5.28 6.48 13.78
C THR A 70 -5.53 7.91 13.30
N ASN A 71 -4.86 8.30 12.21
CA ASN A 71 -5.05 9.59 11.59
C ASN A 71 -6.07 9.49 10.46
N GLU A 72 -6.74 10.60 10.19
CA GLU A 72 -7.70 10.71 9.09
C GLU A 72 -7.13 11.54 7.95
N ARG A 73 -7.44 11.13 6.72
CA ARG A 73 -7.16 11.87 5.49
C ARG A 73 -8.37 11.73 4.58
N VAL A 74 -8.82 12.84 4.02
CA VAL A 74 -9.91 12.84 3.05
C VAL A 74 -9.36 12.46 1.68
N PHE A 75 -10.02 11.51 1.01
CA PHE A 75 -9.76 11.13 -0.38
C PHE A 75 -10.99 11.49 -1.21
N PRO A 76 -10.92 12.54 -2.06
CA PRO A 76 -12.03 12.90 -2.93
C PRO A 76 -12.40 11.73 -3.85
N GLU A 77 -13.70 11.45 -3.99
CA GLU A 77 -14.22 10.31 -4.73
C GLU A 77 -13.76 10.31 -6.19
N GLU A 78 -13.66 11.50 -6.80
CA GLU A 78 -13.16 11.71 -8.16
C GLU A 78 -11.70 11.27 -8.37
N HIS A 79 -10.95 11.06 -7.29
CA HIS A 79 -9.56 10.59 -7.33
C HIS A 79 -9.41 9.11 -6.96
N LEU A 80 -10.47 8.47 -6.46
CA LEU A 80 -10.51 7.05 -6.12
C LEU A 80 -10.70 6.19 -7.38
N THR A 81 -9.69 6.20 -8.26
CA THR A 81 -9.66 5.33 -9.45
C THR A 81 -9.50 3.86 -9.05
N SER A 82 -9.82 2.94 -9.97
CA SER A 82 -9.61 1.50 -9.77
C SER A 82 -8.15 1.14 -9.44
N CYS A 83 -7.18 1.96 -9.84
CA CYS A 83 -5.76 1.77 -9.52
C CYS A 83 -5.41 2.20 -8.09
N VAL A 84 -6.12 3.19 -7.54
CA VAL A 84 -5.93 3.66 -6.15
C VAL A 84 -6.50 2.65 -5.17
N MET A 85 -7.70 2.15 -5.47
CA MET A 85 -8.42 1.16 -4.63
C MET A 85 -8.10 -0.29 -5.01
N CYS A 86 -7.10 -0.52 -5.86
CA CYS A 86 -6.77 -1.85 -6.34
C CYS A 86 -6.40 -2.76 -5.17
N GLU A 87 -6.91 -3.99 -5.10
CA GLU A 87 -6.54 -4.94 -4.04
C GLU A 87 -5.53 -6.01 -4.50
N ARG A 88 -5.09 -5.94 -5.77
CA ARG A 88 -4.14 -6.92 -6.32
C ARG A 88 -2.83 -6.89 -5.56
N ASP A 89 -2.27 -8.08 -5.36
CA ASP A 89 -0.95 -8.31 -4.79
C ASP A 89 0.10 -7.58 -5.62
N GLU A 90 0.96 -6.83 -4.95
CA GLU A 90 2.00 -6.02 -5.56
C GLU A 90 3.01 -6.88 -6.35
N ARG A 91 3.20 -8.15 -5.98
CA ARG A 91 4.13 -9.08 -6.66
C ARG A 91 3.65 -9.46 -8.06
N GLU A 92 2.34 -9.37 -8.30
CA GLU A 92 1.68 -9.76 -9.55
C GLU A 92 1.15 -8.57 -10.34
N LEU A 93 1.47 -7.34 -9.90
CA LEU A 93 0.92 -6.13 -10.45
C LEU A 93 1.51 -5.83 -11.85
N ILE A 94 0.81 -6.27 -12.89
CA ILE A 94 1.06 -5.89 -14.28
C ILE A 94 -0.03 -4.89 -14.70
N CYS A 95 0.26 -3.59 -14.60
CA CYS A 95 -0.72 -2.52 -14.83
C CYS A 95 -1.07 -2.31 -16.30
N ASP A 96 -0.18 -2.68 -17.23
CA ASP A 96 -0.34 -2.40 -18.66
C ASP A 96 -1.57 -3.08 -19.29
N ASN A 97 -2.07 -4.14 -18.66
CA ASN A 97 -3.21 -4.93 -19.14
C ASN A 97 -4.39 -4.92 -18.15
N CYS A 98 -4.44 -3.97 -17.22
CA CYS A 98 -5.54 -3.90 -16.27
C CYS A 98 -6.81 -3.36 -16.98
N ASN A 99 -7.68 -4.27 -17.43
CA ASN A 99 -8.99 -3.92 -17.95
C ASN A 99 -9.81 -3.27 -16.82
N GLN A 100 -9.95 -1.94 -16.85
CA GLN A 100 -10.64 -1.12 -15.85
C GLN A 100 -12.15 -1.45 -15.67
N LYS A 101 -12.67 -2.51 -16.32
CA LYS A 101 -14.09 -2.83 -16.43
C LYS A 101 -14.64 -3.79 -15.37
N GLU A 102 -13.85 -4.31 -14.44
CA GLU A 102 -14.32 -5.35 -13.50
C GLU A 102 -14.64 -4.88 -12.08
N TYR A 103 -14.48 -3.60 -11.72
CA TYR A 103 -14.62 -3.17 -10.32
C TYR A 103 -15.63 -2.05 -10.10
N SER A 104 -16.83 -2.23 -10.67
CA SER A 104 -18.05 -1.51 -10.30
C SER A 104 -19.08 -2.47 -9.70
N SER A 105 -18.69 -3.33 -8.75
CA SER A 105 -19.63 -4.26 -8.13
C SER A 105 -19.24 -4.53 -6.68
N ASN A 106 -19.81 -3.74 -5.76
CA ASN A 106 -20.46 -4.19 -4.51
C ASN A 106 -20.81 -2.99 -3.61
N ILE A 107 -21.50 -1.98 -4.18
CA ILE A 107 -22.38 -1.14 -3.37
C ILE A 107 -23.69 -1.93 -3.29
N ILE A 108 -23.91 -2.62 -2.17
CA ILE A 108 -25.22 -3.15 -1.82
C ILE A 108 -26.02 -1.96 -1.26
N TYR A 109 -27.20 -1.73 -1.84
CA TYR A 109 -28.16 -0.66 -1.52
C TYR A 109 -28.49 -0.54 -0.03
#